data_AF-A0A1M7R352-F1
#
_entry.id   AF-A0A1M7R352-F1
#
_cell.length_a   1.000
_cell.length_b   1.000
_cell.length_c   1.000
_cell.angle_alpha   90.00
_cell.angle_beta   90.00
_cell.angle_gamma   90.00
#
_symmetry.space_group_name_H-M   'P 1'
#
loop_
_entity.id
_entity.type
_entity.pdbx_description
1 polymer ?
#
loop_
_entity_poly.entity_id
_entity_poly.type
_entity_poly.pdbx_seq_one_letter_code
_entity_poly.pdbx_strand_id
1 'polypeptide(L)'
;MSLRTSGRYTGAMFLLAFVAYGAGSGMAGQFLGSALVVLNSAMVAAIGVLAFRALRRPHPAIAWTYLVARGAEAFLLTAGIVLLDAFGDGAADIAYQAAMLLLSLGSLPFCLALYRQRWVPGWLAIWGFAGYALLATGSVAELMGASIGLALAIPGGLFEIVFGLLLLTRGFAPSGAARPENAPDEAAVDGDAQARGAALGAGAGLLVMAVLAGLANFGVVERLVSTDAAETTTRLLSNQTAFVLAIVALLAVAFLDVLVAWALRAFFGDAHRAVARLSAWCRTVYAVVFAVAITHLIAAAGLLHDAAATDRLSSRVYAQVTAFEEIWSLGLILFGVHLLLIGWLAWRSRTVPTWLAALVAIAGAGYLADSIGALVSAAYTVQVAAVTFVGEVALLVWLLVFARSRGDRRTTVKVDVRQKQPA
;
A
#
# COMPACT_ATOMS: atom_id res chain seq x y z
N MET A 1 -20.68 -14.00 12.07
CA MET A 1 -19.47 -14.60 12.65
C MET A 1 -18.99 -13.74 13.82
N SER A 2 -18.80 -14.33 15.00
CA SER A 2 -18.38 -13.59 16.22
C SER A 2 -16.91 -13.18 16.17
N LEU A 3 -16.48 -12.17 16.95
CA LEU A 3 -15.07 -11.78 17.08
C LEU A 3 -14.19 -12.93 17.60
N ARG A 4 -14.70 -13.73 18.53
CA ARG A 4 -14.03 -14.95 19.02
C ARG A 4 -13.79 -15.94 17.89
N THR A 5 -14.84 -16.26 17.13
CA THR A 5 -14.74 -17.16 15.98
C THR A 5 -13.77 -16.60 14.93
N SER A 6 -13.84 -15.31 14.64
CA SER A 6 -12.91 -14.62 13.73
C SER A 6 -11.47 -14.74 14.16
N GLY A 7 -11.18 -14.52 15.44
CA GLY A 7 -9.82 -14.68 15.96
C GLY A 7 -9.33 -16.12 15.85
N ARG A 8 -10.17 -17.13 16.13
CA ARG A 8 -9.77 -18.53 15.98
C ARG A 8 -9.38 -18.89 14.56
N TYR A 9 -10.18 -18.46 13.57
CA TYR A 9 -9.81 -18.65 12.17
C TYR A 9 -8.56 -17.87 11.80
N THR A 10 -8.39 -16.63 12.27
CA THR A 10 -7.13 -15.89 12.07
C THR A 10 -5.93 -16.66 12.63
N GLY A 11 -6.03 -17.21 13.85
CA GLY A 11 -4.96 -18.00 14.46
C GLY A 11 -4.64 -19.27 13.68
N ALA A 12 -5.66 -20.00 13.20
CA ALA A 12 -5.46 -21.16 12.34
C ALA A 12 -4.76 -20.79 11.02
N MET A 13 -5.17 -19.68 10.39
CA MET A 13 -4.56 -19.21 9.15
C MET A 13 -3.09 -18.82 9.33
N PHE A 14 -2.70 -18.18 10.43
CA PHE A 14 -1.29 -17.89 10.73
C PHE A 14 -0.43 -19.16 10.78
N LEU A 15 -0.90 -20.19 11.50
CA LEU A 15 -0.16 -21.44 11.65
C LEU A 15 -0.08 -22.23 10.34
N LEU A 16 -1.19 -22.29 9.59
CA LEU A 16 -1.23 -22.97 8.31
C LEU A 16 -0.41 -22.25 7.24
N ALA A 17 -0.42 -20.90 7.23
CA ALA A 17 0.40 -20.09 6.33
C ALA A 17 1.90 -20.35 6.58
N PHE A 18 2.33 -20.35 7.84
CA PHE A 18 3.72 -20.64 8.20
C PHE A 18 4.18 -22.01 7.68
N VAL A 19 3.35 -23.04 7.86
CA VAL A 19 3.64 -24.40 7.37
C VAL A 19 3.62 -24.45 5.84
N ALA A 20 2.62 -23.86 5.20
CA ALA A 20 2.48 -23.86 3.74
C ALA A 20 3.65 -23.13 3.07
N TYR A 21 4.08 -21.99 3.61
CA TYR A 21 5.23 -21.26 3.09
C TYR A 21 6.53 -22.05 3.27
N GLY A 22 6.82 -22.54 4.48
CA GLY A 22 8.06 -23.28 4.75
C GLY A 22 8.17 -24.60 3.97
N ALA A 23 7.07 -25.34 3.84
CA ALA A 23 7.05 -26.55 3.01
C ALA A 23 7.11 -26.21 1.51
N GLY A 24 6.41 -25.17 1.08
CA GLY A 24 6.38 -24.73 -0.31
C GLY A 24 7.74 -24.26 -0.82
N SER A 25 8.43 -23.41 -0.04
CA SER A 25 9.77 -22.91 -0.37
C SER A 25 10.83 -24.02 -0.34
N GLY A 26 10.70 -25.00 0.55
CA GLY A 26 11.57 -26.19 0.56
C GLY A 26 11.42 -27.11 -0.66
N MET A 27 10.37 -26.91 -1.45
CA MET A 27 10.06 -27.66 -2.68
C MET A 27 10.09 -26.75 -3.92
N ALA A 28 10.89 -25.68 -3.90
CA ALA A 28 11.03 -24.75 -5.02
C ALA A 28 11.33 -25.47 -6.35
N GLY A 29 10.75 -24.96 -7.44
CA GLY A 29 10.82 -25.57 -8.78
C GLY A 29 9.89 -26.77 -9.00
N GLN A 30 9.18 -27.23 -7.97
CA GLN A 30 8.16 -28.28 -8.10
C GLN A 30 6.75 -27.68 -8.08
N PHE A 31 5.84 -28.26 -8.86
CA PHE A 31 4.44 -27.84 -8.89
C PHE A 31 3.80 -27.81 -7.49
N LEU A 32 4.09 -28.80 -6.64
CA LEU A 32 3.56 -28.84 -5.28
C LEU A 32 4.12 -27.70 -4.41
N GLY A 33 5.40 -27.33 -4.60
CA GLY A 33 6.00 -26.19 -3.92
C GLY A 33 5.29 -24.89 -4.29
N SER A 34 5.13 -24.62 -5.59
CA SER A 34 4.41 -23.43 -6.08
C SER A 34 2.96 -23.39 -5.61
N ALA A 35 2.25 -24.53 -5.63
CA ALA A 35 0.88 -24.62 -5.13
C ALA A 35 0.76 -24.30 -3.63
N LEU A 36 1.72 -24.74 -2.82
CA LEU A 36 1.78 -24.44 -1.38
C LEU A 36 2.05 -22.96 -1.10
N VAL A 37 2.94 -22.32 -1.86
CA VAL A 37 3.19 -20.87 -1.71
C VAL A 37 1.97 -20.05 -2.16
N VAL A 38 1.27 -20.45 -3.22
CA VAL A 38 -0.01 -19.81 -3.63
C VAL A 38 -1.08 -19.99 -2.54
N LEU A 39 -1.17 -21.17 -1.93
CA LEU A 39 -2.07 -21.42 -0.80
C LEU A 39 -1.71 -20.53 0.40
N ASN A 40 -0.42 -20.37 0.71
CA ASN A 40 0.06 -19.43 1.72
C ASN A 40 -0.42 -18.00 1.41
N SER A 41 -0.24 -17.52 0.18
CA SER A 41 -0.70 -16.17 -0.23
C SER A 41 -2.20 -16.00 -0.03
N ALA A 42 -3.02 -17.02 -0.33
CA ALA A 42 -4.45 -16.98 -0.07
C ALA A 42 -4.78 -16.91 1.44
N MET A 43 -4.07 -17.66 2.28
CA MET A 43 -4.22 -17.63 3.74
C MET A 43 -3.82 -16.26 4.33
N VAL A 44 -2.71 -15.69 3.86
CA VAL A 44 -2.24 -14.36 4.22
C VAL A 44 -3.28 -13.28 3.90
N ALA A 45 -3.84 -13.31 2.69
CA ALA A 45 -4.93 -12.39 2.32
C ALA A 45 -6.16 -12.57 3.22
N ALA A 46 -6.51 -13.82 3.56
CA ALA A 46 -7.62 -14.12 4.48
C ALA A 46 -7.36 -13.58 5.90
N ILE A 47 -6.14 -13.65 6.41
CA ILE A 47 -5.74 -13.02 7.69
C ILE A 47 -6.05 -11.52 7.65
N GLY A 48 -5.68 -10.83 6.56
CA GLY A 48 -5.98 -9.42 6.36
C GLY A 48 -7.47 -9.12 6.42
N VAL A 49 -8.30 -9.89 5.71
CA VAL A 49 -9.77 -9.72 5.69
C VAL A 49 -10.39 -9.96 7.07
N LEU A 50 -9.97 -11.01 7.78
CA LEU A 50 -10.48 -11.33 9.12
C LEU A 50 -10.11 -10.25 10.14
N ALA A 51 -8.85 -9.79 10.12
CA ALA A 51 -8.38 -8.70 10.97
C ALA A 51 -9.07 -7.38 10.65
N PHE A 52 -9.30 -7.07 9.36
CA PHE A 52 -10.05 -5.90 8.92
C PHE A 52 -11.46 -5.87 9.54
N ARG A 53 -12.16 -7.00 9.51
CA ARG A 53 -13.51 -7.09 10.09
C ARG A 53 -13.53 -6.81 11.60
N ALA A 54 -12.48 -7.24 12.31
CA ALA A 54 -12.32 -6.99 13.73
C ALA A 54 -11.97 -5.52 14.04
N LEU A 55 -11.09 -4.90 13.25
CA LEU A 55 -10.53 -3.57 13.52
C LEU A 55 -11.30 -2.40 12.88
N ARG A 56 -12.10 -2.62 11.82
CA ARG A 56 -12.73 -1.54 11.04
C ARG A 56 -13.62 -0.59 11.85
N ARG A 57 -14.20 -1.06 12.96
CA ARG A 57 -15.02 -0.24 13.87
C ARG A 57 -14.16 0.56 14.84
N PRO A 58 -13.27 -0.04 15.65
CA PRO A 58 -12.46 0.72 16.61
C PRO A 58 -11.35 1.56 15.97
N HIS A 59 -10.70 1.05 14.91
CA HIS A 59 -9.52 1.65 14.30
C HIS A 59 -9.55 1.49 12.76
N PRO A 60 -10.38 2.26 12.03
CA PRO A 60 -10.59 2.08 10.60
C PRO A 60 -9.33 2.25 9.76
N ALA A 61 -8.48 3.24 10.08
CA ALA A 61 -7.23 3.46 9.35
C ALA A 61 -6.28 2.25 9.49
N ILE A 62 -6.08 1.76 10.72
CA ILE A 62 -5.22 0.59 11.00
C ILE A 62 -5.77 -0.66 10.31
N ALA A 63 -7.09 -0.84 10.30
CA ALA A 63 -7.74 -1.95 9.61
C ALA A 63 -7.40 -1.96 8.12
N TRP A 64 -7.55 -0.80 7.45
CA TRP A 64 -7.22 -0.66 6.03
C TRP A 64 -5.72 -0.86 5.77
N THR A 65 -4.84 -0.23 6.56
CA THR A 65 -3.38 -0.40 6.43
C THR A 65 -2.99 -1.87 6.51
N TYR A 66 -3.51 -2.61 7.49
CA TYR A 66 -3.19 -4.03 7.66
C TYR A 66 -3.77 -4.90 6.54
N LEU A 67 -4.99 -4.61 6.07
CA LEU A 67 -5.60 -5.32 4.94
C LEU A 67 -4.77 -5.16 3.66
N VAL A 68 -4.37 -3.92 3.34
CA VAL A 68 -3.57 -3.65 2.15
C VAL A 68 -2.18 -4.28 2.29
N ALA A 69 -1.60 -4.31 3.50
CA ALA A 69 -0.27 -4.90 3.72
C ALA A 69 -0.29 -6.42 3.48
N ARG A 70 -1.32 -7.11 3.98
CA ARG A 70 -1.53 -8.54 3.72
C ARG A 70 -1.85 -8.82 2.25
N GLY A 71 -2.56 -7.92 1.57
CA GLY A 71 -2.78 -8.01 0.12
C GLY A 71 -1.48 -7.86 -0.68
N ALA A 72 -0.64 -6.88 -0.33
CA ALA A 72 0.65 -6.64 -0.98
C ALA A 72 1.64 -7.78 -0.74
N GLU A 73 1.70 -8.32 0.49
CA GLU A 73 2.47 -9.52 0.82
C GLU A 73 2.04 -10.71 -0.06
N ALA A 74 0.75 -11.02 -0.10
CA ALA A 74 0.23 -12.12 -0.89
C ALA A 74 0.51 -11.96 -2.40
N PHE A 75 0.41 -10.74 -2.92
CA PHE A 75 0.76 -10.43 -4.31
C PHE A 75 2.24 -10.66 -4.57
N LEU A 76 3.12 -10.08 -3.78
CA LEU A 76 4.58 -10.13 -4.00
C LEU A 76 5.16 -11.53 -3.79
N LEU A 77 4.66 -12.31 -2.82
CA LEU A 77 5.06 -13.71 -2.66
C LEU A 77 4.67 -14.56 -3.87
N THR A 78 3.49 -14.32 -4.44
CA THR A 78 3.03 -15.03 -5.64
C THR A 78 3.82 -14.58 -6.88
N ALA A 79 4.06 -13.28 -7.02
CA ALA A 79 4.91 -12.74 -8.08
C ALA A 79 6.34 -13.28 -7.99
N GLY A 80 6.88 -13.44 -6.78
CA GLY A 80 8.21 -14.02 -6.54
C GLY A 80 8.37 -15.42 -7.12
N ILE A 81 7.34 -16.27 -7.07
CA ILE A 81 7.37 -17.60 -7.72
C ILE A 81 7.49 -17.46 -9.24
N VAL A 82 6.67 -16.60 -9.84
CA VAL A 82 6.68 -16.37 -11.30
C VAL A 82 8.03 -15.79 -11.74
N LEU A 83 8.59 -14.90 -10.92
CA LEU A 83 9.88 -14.28 -11.16
C LEU A 83 11.04 -15.27 -10.99
N LEU A 84 10.96 -16.19 -10.02
CA LEU A 84 11.94 -17.26 -9.84
C LEU A 84 12.07 -18.11 -11.10
N ASP A 85 10.95 -18.60 -11.62
CA ASP A 85 10.93 -19.48 -12.79
C ASP A 85 11.39 -18.76 -14.07
N ALA A 86 11.12 -17.45 -14.19
CA ALA A 86 11.38 -16.69 -15.42
C ALA A 86 12.73 -15.92 -15.42
N PHE A 87 13.22 -15.50 -14.25
CA PHE A 87 14.34 -14.55 -14.12
C PHE A 87 15.41 -14.95 -13.10
N GLY A 88 15.18 -15.96 -12.25
CA GLY A 88 16.16 -16.46 -11.29
C GLY A 88 15.97 -15.96 -9.85
N ASP A 89 16.89 -16.38 -8.99
CA ASP A 89 16.81 -16.19 -7.52
C ASP A 89 16.83 -14.71 -7.14
N GLY A 90 17.66 -13.88 -7.81
CA GLY A 90 17.76 -12.46 -7.47
C GLY A 90 16.44 -11.69 -7.58
N ALA A 91 15.60 -12.01 -8.57
CA ALA A 91 14.30 -11.38 -8.73
C ALA A 91 13.29 -11.85 -7.67
N ALA A 92 13.33 -13.15 -7.34
CA ALA A 92 12.48 -13.74 -6.30
C ALA A 92 12.83 -13.19 -4.91
N ASP A 93 14.12 -13.03 -4.62
CA ASP A 93 14.62 -12.49 -3.36
C ASP A 93 14.19 -11.03 -3.17
N ILE A 94 14.34 -10.18 -4.19
CA ILE A 94 13.86 -8.78 -4.11
C ILE A 94 12.35 -8.74 -3.86
N ALA A 95 11.56 -9.57 -4.56
CA ALA A 95 10.12 -9.65 -4.35
C ALA A 95 9.77 -10.10 -2.91
N TYR A 96 10.48 -11.10 -2.39
CA TYR A 96 10.31 -11.58 -1.02
C TYR A 96 10.64 -10.50 0.02
N GLN A 97 11.79 -9.84 -0.09
CA GLN A 97 12.19 -8.80 0.87
C GLN A 97 11.25 -7.59 0.80
N ALA A 98 10.77 -7.22 -0.38
CA ALA A 98 9.76 -6.18 -0.53
C ALA A 98 8.42 -6.58 0.14
N ALA A 99 8.01 -7.85 0.01
CA ALA A 99 6.83 -8.39 0.68
C ALA A 99 6.95 -8.30 2.20
N MET A 100 8.09 -8.75 2.76
CA MET A 100 8.37 -8.72 4.19
C MET A 100 8.44 -7.29 4.73
N LEU A 101 9.00 -6.36 3.97
CA LEU A 101 9.06 -4.95 4.36
C LEU A 101 7.66 -4.31 4.44
N LEU A 102 6.84 -4.47 3.40
CA LEU A 102 5.47 -3.93 3.38
C LEU A 102 4.59 -4.56 4.46
N LEU A 103 4.69 -5.88 4.64
CA LEU A 103 4.03 -6.60 5.74
C LEU A 103 4.42 -5.99 7.08
N SER A 104 5.72 -5.85 7.33
CA SER A 104 6.25 -5.41 8.61
C SER A 104 5.78 -4.01 8.96
N LEU A 105 5.91 -3.07 8.02
CA LEU A 105 5.44 -1.69 8.21
C LEU A 105 3.93 -1.62 8.44
N GLY A 106 3.14 -2.43 7.71
CA GLY A 106 1.70 -2.52 7.92
C GLY A 106 1.28 -3.18 9.23
N SER A 107 2.14 -4.02 9.81
CA SER A 107 1.88 -4.79 11.04
C SER A 107 2.26 -4.05 12.33
N LEU A 108 3.13 -3.04 12.26
CA LEU A 108 3.43 -2.16 13.39
C LEU A 108 2.17 -1.49 13.99
N PRO A 109 1.33 -0.77 13.21
CA PRO A 109 0.11 -0.19 13.74
C PRO A 109 -0.91 -1.24 14.17
N PHE A 110 -0.90 -2.43 13.56
CA PHE A 110 -1.72 -3.56 13.98
C PHE A 110 -1.36 -4.02 15.41
N CYS A 111 -0.07 -4.17 15.73
CA CYS A 111 0.38 -4.52 17.08
C CYS A 111 -0.01 -3.45 18.12
N LEU A 112 0.06 -2.16 17.74
CA LEU A 112 -0.42 -1.06 18.60
C LEU A 112 -1.94 -1.13 18.83
N ALA A 113 -2.72 -1.53 17.83
CA ALA A 113 -4.16 -1.74 17.98
C ALA A 113 -4.45 -2.93 18.91
N LEU A 114 -3.72 -4.03 18.78
CA LEU A 114 -3.83 -5.18 19.69
C LEU A 114 -3.56 -4.79 21.15
N TYR A 115 -2.51 -3.98 21.38
CA TYR A 115 -2.19 -3.45 22.70
C TYR A 115 -3.31 -2.59 23.28
N ARG A 116 -3.83 -1.63 22.49
CA ARG A 116 -4.90 -0.71 22.92
C ARG A 116 -6.23 -1.40 23.19
N GLN A 117 -6.58 -2.40 22.37
CA GLN A 117 -7.84 -3.13 22.50
C GLN A 117 -7.81 -4.23 23.57
N ARG A 118 -6.63 -4.51 24.15
CA ARG A 118 -6.43 -5.56 25.16
C ARG A 118 -6.95 -6.94 24.71
N TRP A 119 -6.82 -7.23 23.41
CA TRP A 119 -7.16 -8.55 22.84
C TRP A 119 -6.10 -9.61 23.14
N VAL A 120 -4.87 -9.16 23.40
CA VAL A 120 -3.74 -10.00 23.79
C VAL A 120 -3.01 -9.39 25.00
N PRO A 121 -2.21 -10.18 25.74
CA PRO A 121 -1.36 -9.64 26.79
C PRO A 121 -0.43 -8.54 26.25
N GLY A 122 -0.22 -7.48 27.05
CA GLY A 122 0.57 -6.32 26.62
C GLY A 122 2.00 -6.67 26.19
N TRP A 123 2.65 -7.60 26.91
CA TRP A 123 3.99 -8.09 26.56
C TRP A 123 4.04 -8.75 25.18
N LEU A 124 2.97 -9.46 24.79
CA LEU A 124 2.90 -10.15 23.50
C LEU A 124 2.72 -9.14 22.36
N ALA A 125 1.94 -8.08 22.58
CA ALA A 125 1.82 -7.00 21.60
C ALA A 125 3.12 -6.20 21.43
N ILE A 126 3.88 -5.97 22.52
CA ILE A 126 5.20 -5.33 22.47
C ILE A 126 6.20 -6.23 21.74
N TRP A 127 6.19 -7.54 22.02
CA TRP A 127 7.03 -8.50 21.30
C TRP A 127 6.72 -8.52 19.80
N GLY A 128 5.44 -8.57 19.42
CA GLY A 128 5.05 -8.49 18.01
C GLY A 128 5.50 -7.20 17.32
N PHE A 129 5.36 -6.05 18.01
CA PHE A 129 5.86 -4.78 17.49
C PHE A 129 7.37 -4.81 17.28
N ALA A 130 8.15 -5.29 18.24
CA ALA A 130 9.60 -5.42 18.13
C ALA A 130 9.99 -6.43 17.02
N GLY A 131 9.27 -7.56 16.91
CA GLY A 131 9.50 -8.57 15.89
C GLY A 131 9.30 -8.03 14.47
N TYR A 132 8.20 -7.33 14.19
CA TYR A 132 7.99 -6.69 12.89
C TYR A 132 8.95 -5.52 12.64
N ALA A 133 9.36 -4.77 13.67
CA ALA A 133 10.37 -3.74 13.50
C ALA A 133 11.73 -4.33 13.07
N LEU A 134 12.15 -5.42 13.72
CA LEU A 134 13.37 -6.14 13.34
C LEU A 134 13.24 -6.76 11.94
N LEU A 135 12.09 -7.34 11.59
CA LEU A 135 11.84 -7.87 10.25
C LEU A 135 11.92 -6.78 9.17
N ALA A 136 11.35 -5.59 9.42
CA ALA A 136 11.48 -4.45 8.50
C ALA A 136 12.95 -4.02 8.34
N THR A 137 13.68 -3.89 9.44
CA THR A 137 15.12 -3.56 9.40
C THR A 137 15.93 -4.63 8.67
N GLY A 138 15.66 -5.91 8.92
CA GLY A 138 16.28 -7.02 8.22
C GLY A 138 16.00 -7.02 6.72
N SER A 139 14.75 -6.78 6.33
CA SER A 139 14.36 -6.71 4.91
C SER A 139 15.06 -5.56 4.19
N VAL A 140 15.16 -4.38 4.83
CA VAL A 140 15.93 -3.24 4.30
C VAL A 140 17.41 -3.58 4.18
N ALA A 141 17.99 -4.24 5.18
CA ALA A 141 19.39 -4.64 5.16
C ALA A 141 19.68 -5.63 4.01
N GLU A 142 18.83 -6.64 3.81
CA GLU A 142 18.95 -7.60 2.70
C GLU A 142 18.85 -6.91 1.33
N LEU A 143 17.91 -5.97 1.17
CA LEU A 143 17.78 -5.15 -0.05
C LEU A 143 19.00 -4.25 -0.30
N MET A 144 19.79 -3.96 0.73
CA MET A 144 21.07 -3.25 0.64
C MET A 144 22.28 -4.18 0.50
N GLY A 145 22.08 -5.50 0.43
CA GLY A 145 23.12 -6.51 0.30
C GLY A 145 23.73 -7.00 1.63
N ALA A 146 23.10 -6.71 2.77
CA ALA A 146 23.53 -7.19 4.08
C ALA A 146 22.70 -8.40 4.54
N SER A 147 23.34 -9.57 4.61
CA SER A 147 22.74 -10.88 4.90
C SER A 147 22.44 -11.13 6.38
N ILE A 148 21.71 -10.20 7.01
CA ILE A 148 21.30 -10.28 8.42
C ILE A 148 19.78 -10.47 8.60
N GLY A 149 19.03 -10.50 7.50
CA GLY A 149 17.57 -10.51 7.50
C GLY A 149 16.98 -11.75 8.16
N LEU A 150 17.56 -12.93 7.91
CA LEU A 150 17.10 -14.19 8.51
C LEU A 150 17.15 -14.14 10.04
N ALA A 151 18.26 -13.66 10.61
CA ALA A 151 18.42 -13.57 12.07
C ALA A 151 17.40 -12.59 12.68
N LEU A 152 17.17 -11.45 12.02
CA LEU A 152 16.20 -10.43 12.46
C LEU A 152 14.75 -10.84 12.25
N ALA A 153 14.46 -11.82 11.39
CA ALA A 153 13.13 -12.37 11.19
C ALA A 153 12.70 -13.35 12.30
N ILE A 154 13.64 -14.01 12.98
CA ILE A 154 13.36 -15.04 14.01
C ILE A 154 12.40 -14.55 15.09
N PRO A 155 12.59 -13.36 15.73
CA PRO A 155 11.67 -12.89 16.76
C PRO A 155 10.25 -12.67 16.25
N GLY A 156 10.10 -12.20 15.00
CA GLY A 156 8.80 -12.01 14.33
C GLY A 156 8.10 -13.33 14.03
N GLY A 157 8.82 -14.29 13.44
CA GLY A 157 8.27 -15.63 13.13
C GLY A 157 7.80 -16.38 14.38
N LEU A 158 8.60 -16.35 15.46
CA LEU A 158 8.20 -16.93 16.74
C LEU A 158 6.98 -16.24 17.35
N PHE A 159 6.90 -14.91 17.24
CA PHE A 159 5.72 -14.16 17.65
C PHE A 159 4.47 -14.61 16.89
N GLU A 160 4.53 -14.74 15.57
CA GLU A 160 3.36 -15.14 14.76
C GLU A 160 2.85 -16.53 15.14
N ILE A 161 3.75 -17.48 15.44
CA ILE A 161 3.38 -18.82 15.92
C ILE A 161 2.67 -18.73 17.28
N VAL A 162 3.26 -18.03 18.26
CA VAL A 162 2.67 -17.89 19.60
C VAL A 162 1.34 -17.14 19.54
N PHE A 163 1.27 -16.07 18.73
CA PHE A 163 0.05 -15.31 18.49
C PHE A 163 -1.03 -16.17 17.82
N GLY A 164 -0.68 -16.98 16.83
CA GLY A 164 -1.58 -17.93 16.18
C GLY A 164 -2.18 -18.93 17.15
N LEU A 165 -1.35 -19.56 17.98
CA LEU A 165 -1.77 -20.50 19.03
C LEU A 165 -2.69 -19.83 20.07
N LEU A 166 -2.36 -18.61 20.51
CA LEU A 166 -3.19 -17.85 21.44
C LEU A 166 -4.57 -17.54 20.85
N LEU A 167 -4.61 -17.10 19.59
CA LEU A 167 -5.86 -16.79 18.90
C LEU A 167 -6.71 -18.04 18.66
N LEU A 168 -6.10 -19.19 18.40
CA LEU A 168 -6.81 -20.47 18.24
C LEU A 168 -7.61 -20.84 19.50
N THR A 169 -7.08 -20.54 20.68
CA THR A 169 -7.74 -20.83 21.96
C THR A 169 -8.77 -19.76 22.33
N ARG A 170 -8.36 -18.48 22.34
CA ARG A 170 -9.14 -17.36 22.90
C ARG A 170 -9.96 -16.57 21.87
N GLY A 171 -9.50 -16.48 20.63
CA GLY A 171 -10.04 -15.57 19.62
C GLY A 171 -9.86 -14.09 19.96
N PHE A 172 -10.49 -13.19 19.20
CA PHE A 172 -10.51 -11.76 19.55
C PHE A 172 -11.60 -11.51 20.60
N ALA A 173 -11.21 -11.25 21.85
CA ALA A 173 -12.14 -10.87 22.92
C ALA A 173 -11.50 -9.85 23.86
N PRO A 174 -12.20 -8.75 24.21
CA PRO A 174 -11.74 -7.84 25.26
C PRO A 174 -11.71 -8.55 26.61
N SER A 175 -10.71 -8.25 27.44
CA SER A 175 -10.85 -8.43 28.89
C SER A 175 -11.99 -7.52 29.36
N GLY A 176 -12.99 -8.08 30.03
CA GLY A 176 -14.32 -7.47 30.21
C GLY A 176 -14.33 -6.00 30.62
N ALA A 177 -15.08 -5.19 29.88
CA ALA A 177 -15.67 -3.94 30.34
C ALA A 177 -16.84 -3.58 29.41
N ALA A 178 -18.04 -3.51 29.99
CA ALA A 178 -19.21 -2.95 29.33
C ALA A 178 -18.98 -1.46 29.06
N ARG A 179 -19.35 -0.97 27.86
CA ARG A 179 -19.33 0.45 27.54
C ARG A 179 -20.68 1.04 27.94
N PRO A 180 -20.75 2.21 28.61
CA PRO A 180 -22.02 2.87 28.84
C PRO A 180 -22.60 3.31 27.50
N GLU A 181 -23.85 2.96 27.29
CA GLU A 181 -24.69 3.40 26.17
C GLU A 181 -25.42 4.66 26.64
N ASN A 182 -25.28 5.77 25.88
CA ASN A 182 -26.25 6.88 25.68
C ASN A 182 -25.56 8.23 25.47
N ALA A 183 -25.69 8.82 24.27
CA ALA A 183 -25.83 10.27 24.04
C ALA A 183 -26.32 10.55 22.58
N PRO A 184 -27.50 11.17 22.39
CA PRO A 184 -28.06 11.46 21.06
C PRO A 184 -27.38 12.57 20.23
N ASP A 185 -26.32 13.22 20.74
CA ASP A 185 -25.65 14.37 20.11
C ASP A 185 -24.29 14.02 19.44
N GLU A 186 -23.90 12.73 19.44
CA GLU A 186 -22.62 12.27 18.87
C GLU A 186 -22.62 12.17 17.34
N ALA A 187 -23.78 11.97 16.70
CA ALA A 187 -23.85 11.62 15.27
C ALA A 187 -23.35 12.74 14.32
N ALA A 188 -23.58 14.01 14.67
CA ALA A 188 -23.08 15.15 13.88
C ALA A 188 -21.58 15.41 14.12
N VAL A 189 -21.11 15.20 15.35
CA VAL A 189 -19.69 15.32 15.74
C VAL A 189 -18.85 14.19 15.12
N ASP A 190 -19.43 13.01 14.94
CA ASP A 190 -18.80 11.85 14.33
C ASP A 190 -18.60 12.01 12.82
N GLY A 191 -19.57 12.62 12.12
CA GLY A 191 -19.46 12.90 10.67
C GLY A 191 -18.32 13.85 10.34
N ASP A 192 -18.19 14.95 11.10
CA ASP A 192 -17.11 15.92 10.91
C ASP A 192 -15.73 15.34 11.27
N ALA A 193 -15.64 14.52 12.33
CA ALA A 193 -14.41 13.84 12.70
C ALA A 193 -13.99 12.81 11.64
N GLN A 194 -14.95 12.10 11.05
CA GLN A 194 -14.72 11.13 9.98
C GLN A 194 -14.25 11.80 8.70
N ALA A 195 -14.91 12.88 8.26
CA ALA A 195 -14.51 13.65 7.08
C ALA A 195 -13.10 14.25 7.26
N ARG A 196 -12.78 14.76 8.46
CA ARG A 196 -11.44 15.27 8.79
C ARG A 196 -10.39 14.16 8.73
N GLY A 197 -10.67 13.01 9.34
CA GLY A 197 -9.76 11.86 9.32
C GLY A 197 -9.51 11.33 7.90
N ALA A 198 -10.56 11.27 7.09
CA ALA A 198 -10.47 10.89 5.69
C ALA A 198 -9.66 11.89 4.85
N ALA A 199 -9.89 13.20 5.02
CA ALA A 199 -9.13 14.25 4.35
C ALA A 199 -7.65 14.22 4.75
N LEU A 200 -7.35 14.06 6.05
CA LEU A 200 -5.98 13.94 6.53
C LEU A 200 -5.29 12.69 5.97
N GLY A 201 -5.97 11.54 5.99
CA GLY A 201 -5.44 10.30 5.44
C GLY A 201 -5.14 10.39 3.94
N ALA A 202 -6.09 10.96 3.17
CA ALA A 202 -5.90 11.18 1.73
C ALA A 202 -4.78 12.19 1.45
N GLY A 203 -4.80 13.36 2.09
CA GLY A 203 -3.81 14.41 1.87
C GLY A 203 -2.39 14.00 2.29
N ALA A 204 -2.23 13.35 3.46
CA ALA A 204 -0.94 12.87 3.91
C ALA A 204 -0.43 11.71 3.03
N GLY A 205 -1.32 10.80 2.61
CA GLY A 205 -0.98 9.74 1.67
C GLY A 205 -0.49 10.30 0.34
N LEU A 206 -1.22 11.24 -0.26
CA LEU A 206 -0.81 11.92 -1.50
C LEU A 206 0.53 12.65 -1.36
N LEU A 207 0.81 13.28 -0.21
CA LEU A 207 2.09 13.93 0.04
C LEU A 207 3.25 12.94 0.09
N VAL A 208 3.11 11.86 0.85
CA VAL A 208 4.14 10.81 0.92
C VAL A 208 4.35 10.18 -0.46
N MET A 209 3.27 9.91 -1.20
CA MET A 209 3.36 9.40 -2.56
C MET A 209 4.11 10.34 -3.49
N ALA A 210 3.81 11.65 -3.48
CA ALA A 210 4.49 12.62 -4.34
C ALA A 210 6.00 12.66 -4.07
N VAL A 211 6.41 12.59 -2.80
CA VAL A 211 7.84 12.53 -2.43
C VAL A 211 8.48 11.21 -2.89
N LEU A 212 7.86 10.07 -2.58
CA LEU A 212 8.41 8.76 -2.93
C LEU A 212 8.48 8.55 -4.45
N ALA A 213 7.39 8.85 -5.18
CA ALA A 213 7.34 8.75 -6.63
C ALA A 213 8.33 9.72 -7.29
N GLY A 214 8.44 10.95 -6.78
CA GLY A 214 9.38 11.93 -7.30
C GLY A 214 10.85 11.50 -7.14
N LEU A 215 11.21 10.97 -5.97
CA LEU A 215 12.55 10.44 -5.72
C LEU A 215 12.84 9.18 -6.53
N ALA A 216 11.88 8.26 -6.63
CA ALA A 216 12.07 6.99 -7.32
C ALA A 216 12.09 7.15 -8.84
N ASN A 217 11.10 7.81 -9.42
CA ASN A 217 10.96 7.90 -10.87
C ASN A 217 11.93 8.93 -11.46
N PHE A 218 11.77 10.22 -11.12
CA PHE A 218 12.62 11.29 -11.65
C PHE A 218 14.05 11.26 -11.06
N GLY A 219 14.19 10.87 -9.79
CA GLY A 219 15.49 10.85 -9.13
C GLY A 219 16.36 9.65 -9.51
N VAL A 220 15.76 8.52 -9.89
CA VAL A 220 16.48 7.26 -10.18
C VAL A 220 16.11 6.68 -11.54
N VAL A 221 14.87 6.21 -11.74
CA VAL A 221 14.52 5.41 -12.94
C VAL A 221 14.78 6.20 -14.24
N GLU A 222 14.16 7.36 -14.42
CA GLU A 222 14.32 8.17 -15.65
C GLU A 222 15.76 8.66 -15.85
N ARG A 223 16.51 8.85 -14.77
CA ARG A 223 17.90 9.29 -14.84
C ARG A 223 18.84 8.17 -15.30
N LEU A 224 18.54 6.93 -14.93
CA LEU A 224 19.37 5.76 -15.22
C LEU A 224 19.03 5.09 -16.55
N VAL A 225 17.80 5.26 -17.03
CA VAL A 225 17.33 4.72 -18.32
C VAL A 225 17.75 5.64 -19.47
N SER A 226 18.26 5.06 -20.55
CA SER A 226 18.65 5.72 -21.80
C SER A 226 17.89 5.10 -22.97
N THR A 227 17.94 5.72 -24.15
CA THR A 227 17.47 5.10 -25.40
C THR A 227 18.36 3.93 -25.84
N ASP A 228 19.57 3.81 -25.28
CA ASP A 228 20.49 2.70 -25.55
C ASP A 228 20.44 1.63 -24.44
N ALA A 229 20.30 0.37 -24.85
CA ALA A 229 20.16 -0.77 -23.95
C ALA A 229 21.45 -1.09 -23.16
N ALA A 230 22.61 -0.97 -23.79
CA ALA A 230 23.91 -1.25 -23.15
C ALA A 230 24.26 -0.14 -22.15
N GLU A 231 23.98 1.11 -22.50
CA GLU A 231 24.16 2.25 -21.60
C GLU A 231 23.24 2.14 -20.38
N THR A 232 21.95 1.87 -20.58
CA THR A 232 20.97 1.66 -19.49
C THR A 232 21.46 0.60 -18.51
N THR A 233 21.89 -0.55 -19.05
CA THR A 233 22.37 -1.68 -18.24
C THR A 233 23.60 -1.30 -17.43
N THR A 234 24.56 -0.60 -18.05
CA THR A 234 25.79 -0.14 -17.38
C THR A 234 25.50 0.83 -16.24
N ARG A 235 24.57 1.79 -16.47
CA ARG A 235 24.14 2.77 -15.46
C ARG A 235 23.43 2.10 -14.29
N LEU A 236 22.53 1.14 -14.57
CA LEU A 236 21.83 0.38 -13.54
C LEU A 236 22.77 -0.51 -12.73
N LEU A 237 23.72 -1.21 -13.37
CA LEU A 237 24.75 -2.00 -12.68
C LEU A 237 25.59 -1.15 -11.72
N SER A 238 25.89 0.09 -12.09
CA SER A 238 26.68 1.01 -11.26
C SER A 238 25.86 1.60 -10.10
N ASN A 239 24.53 1.45 -10.10
CA ASN A 239 23.60 2.08 -9.15
C ASN A 239 22.55 1.10 -8.60
N GLN A 240 22.88 -0.19 -8.46
CA GLN A 240 21.92 -1.24 -8.11
C GLN A 240 21.11 -0.92 -6.84
N THR A 241 21.78 -0.48 -5.77
CA THR A 241 21.09 -0.14 -4.51
C THR A 241 20.08 0.99 -4.70
N ALA A 242 20.42 2.03 -5.47
CA ALA A 242 19.49 3.12 -5.75
C ALA A 242 18.28 2.63 -6.55
N PHE A 243 18.51 1.74 -7.52
CA PHE A 243 17.44 1.14 -8.32
C PHE A 243 16.50 0.26 -7.48
N VAL A 244 17.04 -0.60 -6.61
CA VAL A 244 16.25 -1.42 -5.67
C VAL A 244 15.45 -0.55 -4.69
N LEU A 245 16.04 0.52 -4.15
CA LEU A 245 15.33 1.46 -3.28
C LEU A 245 14.22 2.21 -4.03
N ALA A 246 14.42 2.55 -5.30
CA ALA A 246 13.38 3.12 -6.15
C ALA A 246 12.22 2.15 -6.36
N ILE A 247 12.48 0.87 -6.62
CA ILE A 247 11.46 -0.18 -6.73
C ILE A 247 10.62 -0.26 -5.44
N VAL A 248 11.27 -0.30 -4.28
CA VAL A 248 10.59 -0.35 -2.97
C VAL A 248 9.73 0.90 -2.74
N ALA A 249 10.25 2.08 -3.10
CA ALA A 249 9.49 3.32 -3.02
C ALA A 249 8.26 3.31 -3.95
N LEU A 250 8.36 2.80 -5.17
CA LEU A 250 7.22 2.65 -6.10
C LEU A 250 6.19 1.64 -5.58
N LEU A 251 6.62 0.53 -4.97
CA LEU A 251 5.71 -0.41 -4.31
C LEU A 251 4.98 0.25 -3.13
N ALA A 252 5.67 1.08 -2.34
CA ALA A 252 5.05 1.85 -1.28
C ALA A 252 4.04 2.88 -1.84
N VAL A 253 4.30 3.48 -3.01
CA VAL A 253 3.33 4.33 -3.72
C VAL A 253 2.09 3.51 -4.12
N ALA A 254 2.25 2.35 -4.74
CA ALA A 254 1.13 1.49 -5.12
C ALA A 254 0.30 1.04 -3.89
N PHE A 255 0.96 0.78 -2.77
CA PHE A 255 0.32 0.51 -1.49
C PHE A 255 -0.52 1.71 -1.00
N LEU A 256 0.06 2.92 -1.04
CA LEU A 256 -0.61 4.15 -0.64
C LEU A 256 -1.76 4.52 -1.56
N ASP A 257 -1.70 4.16 -2.84
CA ASP A 257 -2.80 4.38 -3.80
C ASP A 257 -4.10 3.75 -3.32
N VAL A 258 -4.04 2.51 -2.82
CA VAL A 258 -5.22 1.83 -2.28
C VAL A 258 -5.73 2.56 -1.04
N LEU A 259 -4.85 2.94 -0.11
CA LEU A 259 -5.25 3.65 1.11
C LEU A 259 -5.89 5.02 0.80
N VAL A 260 -5.29 5.78 -0.12
CA VAL A 260 -5.78 7.08 -0.59
C VAL A 260 -7.12 6.93 -1.31
N ALA A 261 -7.29 5.90 -2.15
CA ALA A 261 -8.55 5.61 -2.84
C ALA A 261 -9.71 5.49 -1.85
N TRP A 262 -9.53 4.70 -0.79
CA TRP A 262 -10.57 4.46 0.20
C TRP A 262 -10.74 5.62 1.17
N ALA A 263 -9.69 6.40 1.43
CA ALA A 263 -9.78 7.67 2.17
C ALA A 263 -10.60 8.71 1.39
N LEU A 264 -10.34 8.88 0.09
CA LEU A 264 -11.13 9.78 -0.77
C LEU A 264 -12.59 9.31 -0.89
N ARG A 265 -12.85 8.00 -0.98
CA ARG A 265 -14.22 7.46 -0.92
C ARG A 265 -14.91 7.75 0.41
N ALA A 266 -14.18 7.74 1.52
CA ALA A 266 -14.74 8.12 2.82
C ALA A 266 -15.05 9.62 2.86
N PHE A 267 -14.17 10.46 2.32
CA PHE A 267 -14.34 11.91 2.26
C PHE A 267 -15.51 12.35 1.36
N PHE A 268 -15.59 11.82 0.13
CA PHE A 268 -16.64 12.17 -0.84
C PHE A 268 -17.92 11.33 -0.70
N GLY A 269 -18.04 10.53 0.37
CA GLY A 269 -19.14 9.60 0.58
C GLY A 269 -20.52 10.28 0.61
N ASP A 270 -20.58 11.51 1.13
CA ASP A 270 -21.82 12.28 1.25
C ASP A 270 -22.21 13.02 -0.03
N ALA A 271 -21.26 13.22 -0.96
CA ALA A 271 -21.54 13.85 -2.25
C ALA A 271 -22.26 12.87 -3.18
N HIS A 272 -21.69 11.68 -3.41
CA HIS A 272 -22.36 10.63 -4.18
C HIS A 272 -21.72 9.24 -3.96
N ARG A 273 -22.39 8.38 -3.18
CA ARG A 273 -21.85 7.08 -2.74
C ARG A 273 -21.45 6.12 -3.87
N ALA A 274 -22.18 6.11 -4.98
CA ALA A 274 -21.88 5.19 -6.08
C ALA A 274 -20.62 5.64 -6.85
N VAL A 275 -20.49 6.93 -7.12
CA VAL A 275 -19.35 7.49 -7.87
C VAL A 275 -18.09 7.51 -7.02
N ALA A 276 -18.20 7.79 -5.72
CA ALA A 276 -17.08 7.66 -4.78
C ALA A 276 -16.53 6.22 -4.71
N ARG A 277 -17.42 5.22 -4.76
CA ARG A 277 -17.00 3.80 -4.83
C ARG A 277 -16.36 3.46 -6.17
N LEU A 278 -16.96 3.90 -7.28
CA LEU A 278 -16.40 3.66 -8.61
C LEU A 278 -14.99 4.26 -8.73
N SER A 279 -14.82 5.52 -8.30
CA SER A 279 -13.53 6.22 -8.27
C SER A 279 -12.48 5.49 -7.43
N ALA A 280 -12.85 4.99 -6.24
CA ALA A 280 -11.93 4.20 -5.42
C ALA A 280 -11.55 2.86 -6.05
N TRP A 281 -12.48 2.20 -6.75
CA TRP A 281 -12.17 0.97 -7.49
C TRP A 281 -11.27 1.25 -8.69
N CYS A 282 -11.52 2.31 -9.47
CA CYS A 282 -10.62 2.73 -10.56
C CYS A 282 -9.18 2.91 -10.04
N ARG A 283 -9.00 3.63 -8.93
CA ARG A 283 -7.67 3.83 -8.33
C ARG A 283 -7.07 2.54 -7.74
N THR A 284 -7.89 1.66 -7.18
CA THR A 284 -7.41 0.36 -6.67
C THR A 284 -6.95 -0.55 -7.81
N VAL A 285 -7.70 -0.62 -8.91
CA VAL A 285 -7.32 -1.41 -10.09
C VAL A 285 -6.07 -0.81 -10.74
N TYR A 286 -5.97 0.53 -10.83
CA TYR A 286 -4.73 1.21 -11.23
C TYR A 286 -3.55 0.77 -10.37
N ALA A 287 -3.69 0.77 -9.03
CA ALA A 287 -2.61 0.36 -8.13
C ALA A 287 -2.16 -1.09 -8.37
N VAL A 288 -3.09 -1.99 -8.71
CA VAL A 288 -2.76 -3.39 -9.08
C VAL A 288 -2.00 -3.43 -10.41
N VAL A 289 -2.47 -2.71 -11.43
CA VAL A 289 -1.75 -2.63 -12.72
C VAL A 289 -0.35 -2.05 -12.52
N PHE A 290 -0.22 -1.02 -11.69
CA PHE A 290 1.07 -0.42 -11.36
C PHE A 290 1.97 -1.37 -10.58
N ALA A 291 1.44 -2.12 -9.61
CA ALA A 291 2.20 -3.17 -8.92
C ALA A 291 2.69 -4.26 -9.88
N VAL A 292 1.87 -4.66 -10.86
CA VAL A 292 2.28 -5.58 -11.95
C VAL A 292 3.39 -4.96 -12.80
N ALA A 293 3.27 -3.70 -13.21
CA ALA A 293 4.35 -3.00 -13.92
C ALA A 293 5.65 -3.05 -13.12
N ILE A 294 5.60 -2.77 -11.80
CA ILE A 294 6.79 -2.76 -10.94
C ILE A 294 7.45 -4.15 -10.86
N THR A 295 6.73 -5.26 -11.05
CA THR A 295 7.36 -6.59 -11.11
C THR A 295 8.37 -6.72 -12.27
N HIS A 296 8.21 -5.95 -13.35
CA HIS A 296 9.21 -5.92 -14.41
C HIS A 296 10.48 -5.18 -13.98
N LEU A 297 10.38 -4.14 -13.15
CA LEU A 297 11.58 -3.52 -12.55
C LEU A 297 12.27 -4.47 -11.57
N ILE A 298 11.51 -5.27 -10.82
CA ILE A 298 12.07 -6.35 -9.98
C ILE A 298 12.80 -7.37 -10.84
N ALA A 299 12.20 -7.80 -11.96
CA ALA A 299 12.84 -8.71 -12.91
C ALA A 299 14.14 -8.12 -13.47
N ALA A 300 14.13 -6.84 -13.86
CA ALA A 300 15.34 -6.14 -14.31
C ALA A 300 16.42 -6.14 -13.23
N ALA A 301 16.06 -5.82 -11.98
CA ALA A 301 17.01 -5.80 -10.87
C ALA A 301 17.59 -7.19 -10.56
N GLY A 302 16.77 -8.25 -10.62
CA GLY A 302 17.23 -9.63 -10.45
C GLY A 302 18.22 -10.07 -11.53
N LEU A 303 17.94 -9.76 -12.79
CA LEU A 303 18.86 -10.04 -13.91
C LEU A 303 20.23 -9.38 -13.72
N LEU A 304 20.27 -8.18 -13.12
CA LEU A 304 21.51 -7.44 -12.84
C LEU A 304 22.28 -8.01 -11.64
N HIS A 305 21.61 -8.71 -10.73
CA HIS A 305 22.25 -9.36 -9.59
C HIS A 305 23.02 -10.61 -10.02
N ASP A 306 22.44 -11.39 -10.92
CA ASP A 306 22.90 -12.75 -11.23
C ASP A 306 23.93 -12.82 -12.38
N ALA A 307 24.18 -11.72 -13.12
CA ALA A 307 24.93 -11.78 -14.37
C ALA A 307 25.90 -10.62 -14.61
N ALA A 308 27.03 -10.95 -15.26
CA ALA A 308 27.96 -9.97 -15.81
C ALA A 308 27.40 -9.28 -17.07
N ALA A 309 27.78 -8.03 -17.30
CA ALA A 309 27.33 -7.21 -18.43
C ALA A 309 27.68 -7.87 -19.78
N THR A 310 26.66 -8.40 -20.46
CA THR A 310 26.75 -8.97 -21.80
C THR A 310 25.64 -8.39 -22.68
N ASP A 311 25.80 -8.41 -24.01
CA ASP A 311 24.78 -7.89 -24.93
C ASP A 311 23.41 -8.56 -24.76
N ARG A 312 23.41 -9.86 -24.43
CA ARG A 312 22.19 -10.62 -24.12
C ARG A 312 21.53 -10.19 -22.81
N LEU A 313 22.32 -9.78 -21.82
CA LEU A 313 21.78 -9.20 -20.58
C LEU A 313 21.15 -7.84 -20.86
N SER A 314 21.84 -7.00 -21.63
CA SER A 314 21.39 -5.65 -21.94
C SER A 314 20.03 -5.62 -22.63
N SER A 315 19.81 -6.50 -23.60
CA SER A 315 18.52 -6.60 -24.28
C SER A 315 17.38 -7.08 -23.35
N ARG A 316 17.65 -8.02 -22.44
CA ARG A 316 16.66 -8.51 -21.47
C ARG A 316 16.29 -7.46 -20.44
N VAL A 317 17.28 -6.77 -19.88
CA VAL A 317 17.06 -5.69 -18.90
C VAL A 317 16.25 -4.56 -19.53
N TYR A 318 16.67 -4.13 -20.73
CA TYR A 318 15.96 -3.07 -21.46
C TYR A 318 14.50 -3.45 -21.74
N ALA A 319 14.25 -4.68 -22.20
CA ALA A 319 12.88 -5.17 -22.43
C ALA A 319 11.99 -5.13 -21.17
N GLN A 320 12.55 -5.39 -19.98
CA GLN A 320 11.77 -5.30 -18.73
C GLN A 320 11.48 -3.85 -18.34
N VAL A 321 12.43 -2.93 -18.54
CA VAL A 321 12.21 -1.50 -18.30
C VAL A 321 11.13 -0.96 -19.24
N THR A 322 11.17 -1.31 -20.53
CA THR A 322 10.12 -0.92 -21.48
C THR A 322 8.76 -1.51 -21.10
N ALA A 323 8.69 -2.78 -20.69
CA ALA A 323 7.45 -3.39 -20.23
C ALA A 323 6.85 -2.68 -19.00
N PHE A 324 7.69 -2.22 -18.07
CA PHE A 324 7.24 -1.37 -16.96
C PHE A 324 6.56 -0.08 -17.46
N GLU A 325 7.20 0.66 -18.37
CA GLU A 325 6.66 1.92 -18.91
C GLU A 325 5.33 1.71 -19.66
N GLU A 326 5.24 0.67 -20.49
CA GLU A 326 4.04 0.35 -21.26
C GLU A 326 2.86 -0.02 -20.35
N ILE A 327 3.07 -0.93 -19.39
CA ILE A 327 2.00 -1.37 -18.47
C ILE A 327 1.58 -0.21 -17.55
N TRP A 328 2.54 0.59 -17.08
CA TRP A 328 2.22 1.75 -16.25
C TRP A 328 1.41 2.78 -17.02
N SER A 329 1.79 3.08 -18.27
CA SER A 329 1.05 4.00 -19.16
C SER A 329 -0.40 3.54 -19.40
N LEU A 330 -0.63 2.25 -19.60
CA LEU A 330 -1.99 1.69 -19.70
C LEU A 330 -2.79 1.89 -18.39
N GLY A 331 -2.13 1.73 -17.24
CA GLY A 331 -2.73 1.98 -15.93
C GLY A 331 -3.21 3.44 -15.77
N LEU A 332 -2.49 4.41 -16.35
CA LEU A 332 -2.82 5.83 -16.25
C LEU A 332 -4.18 6.19 -16.88
N ILE A 333 -4.73 5.36 -17.76
CA ILE A 333 -6.12 5.52 -18.25
C ILE A 333 -7.11 5.40 -17.07
N LEU A 334 -6.97 4.37 -16.24
CA LEU A 334 -7.82 4.18 -15.06
C LEU A 334 -7.61 5.31 -14.04
N PHE A 335 -6.38 5.81 -13.92
CA PHE A 335 -6.05 6.95 -13.08
C PHE A 335 -6.71 8.25 -13.56
N GLY A 336 -6.66 8.53 -14.86
CA GLY A 336 -7.33 9.67 -15.48
C GLY A 336 -8.86 9.62 -15.28
N VAL A 337 -9.48 8.46 -15.49
CA VAL A 337 -10.92 8.24 -15.16
C VAL A 337 -11.18 8.50 -13.67
N HIS A 338 -10.35 7.96 -12.78
CA HIS A 338 -10.46 8.21 -11.35
C HIS A 338 -10.47 9.71 -11.03
N LEU A 339 -9.54 10.49 -11.59
CA LEU A 339 -9.45 11.94 -11.39
C LEU A 339 -10.66 12.69 -11.94
N LEU A 340 -11.20 12.32 -13.11
CA LEU A 340 -12.45 12.88 -13.61
C LEU A 340 -13.62 12.64 -12.65
N LEU A 341 -13.72 11.44 -12.08
CA LEU A 341 -14.74 11.12 -11.09
C LEU A 341 -14.54 11.92 -9.79
N ILE A 342 -13.29 12.13 -9.34
CA ILE A 342 -12.99 12.99 -8.20
C ILE A 342 -13.33 14.46 -8.50
N GLY A 343 -13.00 14.97 -9.68
CA GLY A 343 -13.36 16.32 -10.12
C GLY A 343 -14.87 16.52 -10.12
N TRP A 344 -15.64 15.55 -10.62
CA TRP A 344 -17.10 15.57 -10.56
C TRP A 344 -17.65 15.51 -9.12
N LEU A 345 -17.08 14.66 -8.26
CA LEU A 345 -17.45 14.59 -6.84
C LEU A 345 -17.13 15.89 -6.10
N ALA A 346 -15.99 16.51 -6.40
CA ALA A 346 -15.58 17.81 -5.87
C ALA A 346 -16.56 18.90 -6.30
N TRP A 347 -17.00 18.91 -7.56
CA TRP A 347 -18.00 19.86 -8.05
C TRP A 347 -19.37 19.68 -7.38
N ARG A 348 -19.76 18.44 -7.04
CA ARG A 348 -20.99 18.14 -6.29
C ARG A 348 -20.87 18.37 -4.79
N SER A 349 -19.66 18.49 -4.27
CA SER A 349 -19.44 18.69 -2.85
C SER A 349 -19.78 20.12 -2.44
N ARG A 350 -20.44 20.29 -1.30
CA ARG A 350 -20.68 21.61 -0.70
C ARG A 350 -19.43 22.22 -0.06
N THR A 351 -18.39 21.41 0.17
CA THR A 351 -17.18 21.83 0.90
C THR A 351 -16.02 22.17 -0.03
N VAL A 352 -15.95 21.56 -1.21
CA VAL A 352 -14.82 21.72 -2.13
C VAL A 352 -15.08 22.87 -3.10
N PRO A 353 -14.15 23.81 -3.30
CA PRO A 353 -14.37 24.92 -4.22
C PRO A 353 -14.37 24.45 -5.68
N THR A 354 -15.18 25.10 -6.51
CA THR A 354 -15.39 24.73 -7.91
C THR A 354 -14.13 24.87 -8.78
N TRP A 355 -13.26 25.84 -8.50
CA TRP A 355 -11.98 25.98 -9.21
C TRP A 355 -11.10 24.75 -9.00
N LEU A 356 -11.10 24.17 -7.79
CA LEU A 356 -10.31 22.99 -7.48
C LEU A 356 -10.88 21.75 -8.19
N ALA A 357 -12.22 21.64 -8.21
CA ALA A 357 -12.89 20.59 -8.97
C ALA A 357 -12.52 20.62 -10.46
N ALA A 358 -12.48 21.81 -11.06
CA ALA A 358 -12.08 22.01 -12.45
C ALA A 358 -10.61 21.62 -12.68
N LEU A 359 -9.68 22.05 -11.83
CA LEU A 359 -8.26 21.69 -11.95
C LEU A 359 -8.04 20.17 -11.86
N VAL A 360 -8.74 19.48 -10.94
CA VAL A 360 -8.64 18.02 -10.82
C VAL A 360 -9.21 17.32 -12.06
N ALA A 361 -10.32 17.80 -12.61
CA ALA A 361 -10.87 17.27 -13.85
C ALA A 361 -9.93 17.50 -15.05
N ILE A 362 -9.28 18.66 -15.13
CA ILE A 362 -8.27 18.97 -16.15
C ILE A 362 -7.07 18.03 -16.03
N ALA A 363 -6.59 17.76 -14.82
CA ALA A 363 -5.54 16.77 -14.58
C ALA A 363 -5.94 15.38 -15.09
N GLY A 364 -7.16 14.92 -14.77
CA GLY A 364 -7.68 13.64 -15.26
C GLY A 364 -7.79 13.57 -16.79
N ALA A 365 -8.23 14.66 -17.43
CA ALA A 365 -8.26 14.75 -18.89
C ALA A 365 -6.85 14.74 -19.51
N GLY A 366 -5.85 15.32 -18.85
CA GLY A 366 -4.46 15.29 -19.28
C GLY A 366 -3.89 13.87 -19.35
N TYR A 367 -4.06 13.06 -18.29
CA TYR A 367 -3.63 11.65 -18.33
C TYR A 367 -4.35 10.85 -19.40
N LEU A 368 -5.65 11.07 -19.61
CA LEU A 368 -6.39 10.39 -20.68
C LEU A 368 -5.88 10.81 -22.06
N ALA A 369 -5.59 12.09 -22.26
CA ALA A 369 -5.05 12.58 -23.53
C ALA A 369 -3.70 11.93 -23.85
N ASP A 370 -2.80 11.85 -22.86
CA ASP A 370 -1.47 11.26 -23.04
C ASP A 370 -1.55 9.75 -23.30
N SER A 371 -2.26 9.00 -22.44
CA SER A 371 -2.35 7.53 -22.57
C SER A 371 -3.14 7.09 -23.81
N ILE A 372 -4.25 7.75 -24.15
CA ILE A 372 -5.02 7.40 -25.35
C ILE A 372 -4.28 7.87 -26.61
N GLY A 373 -3.63 9.05 -26.56
CA GLY A 373 -2.83 9.56 -27.65
C GLY A 373 -1.72 8.58 -28.04
N ALA A 374 -0.96 8.10 -27.05
CA ALA A 374 0.09 7.10 -27.25
C ALA A 374 -0.46 5.75 -27.77
N LEU A 375 -1.65 5.34 -27.33
CA LEU A 375 -2.28 4.09 -27.78
C LEU A 375 -2.75 4.16 -29.25
N VAL A 376 -3.23 5.32 -29.69
CA VAL A 376 -3.75 5.53 -31.05
C VAL A 376 -2.63 5.81 -32.04
N SER A 377 -1.55 6.48 -31.62
CA SER A 377 -0.45 6.87 -32.49
C SER A 377 0.90 6.81 -31.78
N ALA A 378 1.82 6.00 -32.33
CA ALA A 378 3.22 5.98 -31.91
C ALA A 378 3.95 7.32 -32.16
N ALA A 379 3.37 8.22 -32.96
CA ALA A 379 3.92 9.57 -33.20
C ALA A 379 3.41 10.61 -32.19
N TYR A 380 2.61 10.22 -31.19
CA TYR A 380 2.17 11.12 -30.13
C TYR A 380 3.33 11.43 -29.19
N THR A 381 3.79 12.70 -29.19
CA THR A 381 4.95 13.15 -28.39
C THR A 381 4.60 14.21 -27.36
N VAL A 382 3.32 14.57 -27.23
CA VAL A 382 2.87 15.60 -26.29
C VAL A 382 2.76 14.99 -24.88
N GLN A 383 3.07 15.78 -23.85
CA GLN A 383 2.92 15.39 -22.45
C GLN A 383 1.98 16.39 -21.75
N VAL A 384 0.68 16.26 -21.97
CA VAL A 384 -0.35 17.14 -21.40
C VAL A 384 -0.41 16.99 -19.88
N ALA A 385 -0.23 15.78 -19.35
CA ALA A 385 -0.20 15.50 -17.91
C ALA A 385 0.92 16.27 -17.19
N ALA A 386 2.06 16.48 -17.86
CA ALA A 386 3.21 17.18 -17.28
C ALA A 386 2.92 18.64 -16.86
N VAL A 387 1.86 19.26 -17.42
CA VAL A 387 1.40 20.60 -17.01
C VAL A 387 0.13 20.52 -16.17
N THR A 388 -0.77 19.60 -16.51
CA THR A 388 -2.10 19.53 -15.90
C THR A 388 -2.13 18.86 -14.53
N PHE A 389 -1.07 18.13 -14.13
CA PHE A 389 -0.95 17.51 -12.79
C PHE A 389 -1.05 18.51 -11.62
N VAL A 390 -0.93 19.82 -11.88
CA VAL A 390 -1.13 20.89 -10.88
C VAL A 390 -2.46 20.75 -10.13
N GLY A 391 -3.50 20.18 -10.75
CA GLY A 391 -4.77 19.91 -10.08
C GLY A 391 -4.68 18.90 -8.94
N GLU A 392 -3.81 17.90 -9.06
CA GLU A 392 -3.56 16.92 -8.01
C GLU A 392 -2.81 17.54 -6.83
N VAL A 393 -1.80 18.37 -7.12
CA VAL A 393 -1.06 19.13 -6.10
C VAL A 393 -2.00 20.06 -5.36
N ALA A 394 -2.88 20.77 -6.07
CA ALA A 394 -3.88 21.63 -5.47
C ALA A 394 -4.85 20.84 -4.57
N LEU A 395 -5.28 19.64 -4.99
CA LEU A 395 -6.16 18.78 -4.20
C LEU A 395 -5.47 18.28 -2.93
N LEU A 396 -4.23 17.82 -3.05
CA LEU A 396 -3.38 17.40 -1.93
C LEU A 396 -3.29 18.51 -0.88
N VAL A 397 -2.85 19.71 -1.30
CA VAL A 397 -2.67 20.85 -0.39
C VAL A 397 -4.01 21.23 0.26
N TRP A 398 -5.08 21.28 -0.53
CA TRP A 398 -6.40 21.63 -0.03
C TRP A 398 -6.92 20.63 1.01
N LEU A 399 -6.75 19.32 0.81
CA LEU A 399 -7.17 18.29 1.77
C LEU A 399 -6.46 18.44 3.12
N LEU A 400 -5.16 18.74 3.11
CA LEU A 400 -4.37 18.98 4.32
C LEU A 400 -4.83 20.25 5.05
N VAL A 401 -5.03 21.35 4.32
CA VAL A 401 -5.54 22.62 4.89
C VAL A 401 -6.96 22.44 5.45
N PHE A 402 -7.84 21.74 4.71
CA PHE A 402 -9.19 21.40 5.16
C PHE A 402 -9.15 20.62 6.48
N ALA A 403 -8.32 19.57 6.55
CA ALA A 403 -8.20 18.76 7.76
C ALA A 403 -7.72 19.57 8.98
N ARG A 404 -6.80 20.53 8.78
CA ARG A 404 -6.31 21.41 9.84
C ARG A 404 -7.38 22.40 10.32
N SER A 405 -8.05 23.10 9.40
CA SER A 405 -9.01 24.16 9.73
C SER A 405 -10.21 23.69 10.57
N ARG A 406 -10.66 22.43 10.39
CA ARG A 406 -11.71 21.82 11.24
C ARG A 406 -11.18 21.27 12.56
N GLY A 407 -9.86 21.10 12.71
CA GLY A 407 -9.22 20.81 13.99
C GLY A 407 -9.39 21.96 14.97
N ASP A 408 -9.08 23.17 14.51
CA ASP A 408 -9.05 24.38 15.36
C ASP A 408 -10.44 24.78 15.87
N ARG A 409 -11.48 24.62 15.03
CA ARG A 409 -12.89 24.86 15.42
C ARG A 409 -13.40 23.93 16.53
N ARG A 410 -12.85 22.72 16.65
CA ARG A 410 -13.26 21.76 17.70
C ARG A 410 -12.62 22.08 19.04
N THR A 411 -11.36 22.52 19.03
CA THR A 411 -10.66 22.98 20.25
C THR A 411 -11.37 24.18 20.87
N THR A 412 -11.80 25.16 20.07
CA THR A 412 -12.55 26.31 20.58
C THR A 412 -13.91 25.92 21.17
N VAL A 413 -14.68 25.08 20.48
CA VAL A 413 -15.99 24.61 21.00
C VAL A 413 -15.85 23.81 22.30
N LYS A 414 -14.84 22.92 22.40
CA LYS A 414 -14.60 22.17 23.66
C LYS A 414 -14.19 23.07 24.83
N VAL A 415 -13.43 24.13 24.58
CA VAL A 415 -13.03 25.10 25.61
C VAL A 415 -14.25 25.88 26.11
N ASP A 416 -15.11 26.34 25.20
CA ASP A 416 -16.36 27.05 25.55
C ASP A 416 -17.33 26.20 26.36
N VAL A 417 -17.52 24.92 26.00
CA VAL A 417 -18.42 24.01 26.74
C VAL A 417 -17.87 23.73 28.14
N ARG A 418 -16.55 23.57 28.29
CA ARG A 418 -15.91 23.32 29.59
C ARG A 418 -15.92 24.56 30.49
N GLN A 419 -15.93 25.76 29.92
CA GLN A 419 -16.08 27.01 30.68
C GLN A 419 -17.54 27.30 31.09
N LYS A 420 -18.52 26.68 30.43
CA LYS A 420 -19.95 26.85 30.73
C LYS A 420 -20.57 25.78 31.64
N GLN A 421 -19.82 24.77 32.07
CA GLN A 421 -20.28 23.84 33.11
C GLN A 421 -20.03 24.47 34.49
N PRO A 422 -21.07 24.75 35.30
CA PRO A 422 -20.87 25.18 36.68
C PRO A 422 -20.19 24.05 37.49
N ALA A 423 -19.31 24.47 38.41
CA ALA A 423 -18.49 23.60 39.26
C ALA A 423 -19.30 22.67 40.17
#